data_AF-A0A920LPF7-F1
#
_entry.id   AF-A0A920LPF7-F1
#
_cell.length_a   1.000
_cell.length_b   1.000
_cell.length_c   1.000
_cell.angle_alpha   90.00
_cell.angle_beta   90.00
_cell.angle_gamma   90.00
#
_symmetry.space_group_name_H-M   'P 1'
#
loop_
_entity.id
_entity.type
_entity.pdbx_description
1 polymer ?
#
loop_
_entity_poly.entity_id
_entity_poly.type
_entity_poly.pdbx_seq_one_letter_code
_entity_poly.pdbx_strand_id
1 'polypeptide(L)'
;MTSGGETVTLGTGVRADSDGPRRVMRRDGETVSQAEVGRLFSVSWLTPRMDGIFIDSPGARRRFLDRLVIAFDPAHIGRTSRYEKMLRERTTLLSEGRGDEAWLSAIEASLAESAVAVTAARQSLISDLNAEAAEGWFGFPGVALRLDGTLESWLEEGSALAAEDRFIADARARRAAGDRDLPGRMQATCRPATASPAFGQPCLDRPAEGAAHCRCAGACAASGTAAQASAGAAAG
;
A
#
# COMPACT_ATOMS: atom_id res chain seq x y z
N MET A 1 7.59 -4.72 -25.57
CA MET A 1 7.94 -5.82 -24.64
C MET A 1 7.15 -7.04 -25.07
N THR A 2 7.85 -8.12 -25.41
CA THR A 2 7.30 -9.33 -26.02
C THR A 2 6.98 -10.37 -24.94
N SER A 3 5.71 -10.46 -24.55
CA SER A 3 5.16 -11.69 -24.01
C SER A 3 4.40 -12.35 -25.15
N GLY A 4 5.03 -13.30 -25.84
CA GLY A 4 4.39 -14.09 -26.90
C GLY A 4 4.47 -13.54 -28.33
N GLY A 5 5.61 -13.04 -28.80
CA GLY A 5 5.97 -12.93 -30.24
C GLY A 5 5.07 -12.10 -31.19
N GLU A 6 3.92 -11.62 -30.75
CA GLU A 6 2.95 -10.89 -31.55
C GLU A 6 3.14 -9.39 -31.32
N THR A 7 3.42 -8.67 -32.40
CA THR A 7 3.59 -7.22 -32.36
C THR A 7 2.22 -6.55 -32.33
N VAL A 8 1.83 -6.03 -31.17
CA VAL A 8 0.60 -5.25 -31.03
C VAL A 8 0.86 -3.79 -31.36
N THR A 9 0.11 -3.22 -32.30
CA THR A 9 0.22 -1.80 -32.67
C THR A 9 -0.77 -0.98 -31.86
N LEU A 10 -0.26 -0.04 -31.06
CA LEU A 10 -1.06 0.83 -30.22
C LEU A 10 -1.03 2.27 -30.73
N GLY A 11 -2.22 2.85 -30.94
CA GLY A 11 -2.39 4.23 -31.37
C GLY A 11 -3.14 5.03 -30.30
N THR A 12 -2.69 6.26 -30.05
CA THR A 12 -3.42 7.22 -29.20
C THR A 12 -3.67 8.49 -30.00
N GLY A 13 -4.88 9.03 -29.95
CA GLY A 13 -5.22 10.28 -30.64
C GLY A 13 -6.36 11.02 -29.97
N VAL A 14 -6.66 12.21 -30.48
CA VAL A 14 -7.84 13.00 -30.11
C VAL A 14 -8.72 13.09 -31.37
N ARG A 15 -10.03 12.87 -31.26
CA ARG A 15 -10.92 13.07 -32.41
C ARG A 15 -10.98 14.56 -32.74
N ALA A 16 -10.71 14.91 -33.99
CA ALA A 16 -10.83 16.28 -34.48
C ALA A 16 -12.29 16.79 -34.50
N ASP A 17 -13.24 15.86 -34.46
CA ASP A 17 -14.68 16.08 -34.66
C ASP A 17 -15.49 15.92 -33.36
N SER A 18 -14.85 16.12 -32.20
CA SER A 18 -15.54 16.12 -30.91
C SER A 18 -15.41 17.50 -30.26
N ASP A 19 -16.49 17.98 -29.66
CA ASP A 19 -16.60 19.26 -28.93
C ASP A 19 -15.86 19.22 -27.57
N GLY A 20 -14.60 18.76 -27.60
CA GLY A 20 -13.73 18.55 -26.45
C GLY A 20 -12.61 17.55 -26.72
N PRO A 21 -11.55 17.52 -25.88
CA PRO A 21 -10.40 16.63 -26.04
C PRO A 21 -10.75 15.19 -25.63
N ARG A 22 -11.56 14.49 -26.44
CA ARG A 22 -11.88 13.07 -26.22
C ARG A 22 -10.74 12.20 -26.76
N ARG A 23 -9.96 11.63 -25.84
CA ARG A 23 -8.89 10.68 -26.18
C ARG A 23 -9.49 9.39 -26.75
N VAL A 24 -8.95 8.94 -27.87
CA VAL A 24 -9.29 7.69 -28.54
C VAL A 24 -8.04 6.82 -28.51
N MET A 25 -8.18 5.58 -28.07
CA MET A 25 -7.14 4.57 -28.13
C MET A 25 -7.49 3.55 -29.20
N ARG A 26 -6.48 3.10 -29.94
CA ARG A 26 -6.61 2.09 -30.98
C ARG A 26 -5.63 0.96 -30.77
N ARG A 27 -6.08 -0.25 -31.05
CA ARG A 27 -5.28 -1.47 -31.13
C ARG A 27 -5.46 -2.05 -32.52
N ASP A 28 -4.37 -2.21 -33.25
CA ASP A 28 -4.37 -2.82 -34.60
C ASP A 28 -5.40 -2.17 -35.56
N GLY A 29 -5.65 -0.87 -35.39
CA GLY A 29 -6.62 -0.09 -36.17
C GLY A 29 -8.02 0.02 -35.56
N GLU A 30 -8.40 -0.86 -34.64
CA GLU A 30 -9.70 -0.86 -33.97
C GLU A 30 -9.74 0.05 -32.74
N THR A 31 -10.90 0.65 -32.46
CA THR A 31 -11.04 1.53 -31.28
C THR A 31 -11.29 0.70 -30.04
N VAL A 32 -10.39 0.81 -29.06
CA VAL A 32 -10.43 0.03 -27.81
C VAL A 32 -10.59 0.95 -26.60
N SER A 33 -11.05 0.36 -25.50
CA SER A 33 -11.13 1.06 -24.22
C SER A 33 -9.74 1.29 -23.61
N GLN A 34 -9.60 2.31 -22.77
CA GLN A 34 -8.35 2.55 -22.05
C GLN A 34 -7.97 1.39 -21.12
N ALA A 35 -8.97 0.72 -20.54
CA ALA A 35 -8.76 -0.45 -19.68
C ALA A 35 -8.16 -1.63 -20.45
N GLU A 36 -8.49 -1.78 -21.72
CA GLU A 36 -7.96 -2.85 -22.57
C GLU A 36 -6.50 -2.62 -22.93
N VAL A 37 -6.12 -1.38 -23.22
CA VAL A 37 -4.71 -1.03 -23.45
C VAL A 37 -3.88 -1.18 -22.18
N GLY A 38 -4.44 -0.83 -21.01
CA GLY A 38 -3.77 -1.01 -19.72
C GLY A 38 -3.44 -2.46 -19.37
N ARG A 39 -4.11 -3.45 -20.00
CA ARG A 39 -3.76 -4.87 -19.86
C ARG A 39 -2.52 -5.27 -20.66
N LEU A 40 -2.19 -4.52 -21.71
CA LEU A 40 -1.08 -4.84 -22.62
C LEU A 40 0.24 -4.23 -22.15
N PHE A 41 0.19 -3.01 -21.63
CA PHE A 41 1.35 -2.35 -21.07
C PHE A 41 0.94 -1.35 -19.98
N SER A 42 1.73 -1.29 -18.91
CA SER A 42 1.62 -0.28 -17.87
C SER A 42 2.96 0.40 -17.69
N VAL A 43 2.95 1.74 -17.66
CA VAL A 43 4.13 2.56 -17.39
C VAL A 43 3.78 3.48 -16.24
N SER A 44 4.55 3.38 -15.16
CA SER A 44 4.49 4.31 -14.04
C SER A 44 5.75 5.15 -14.04
N TRP A 45 5.60 6.47 -13.92
CA TRP A 45 6.72 7.39 -13.76
C TRP A 45 6.61 8.11 -12.41
N LEU A 46 7.76 8.32 -11.78
CA LEU A 46 7.92 9.19 -10.63
C LEU A 46 8.46 10.54 -11.13
N THR A 47 7.75 11.62 -10.83
CA THR A 47 8.26 12.97 -11.06
C THR A 47 8.79 13.54 -9.74
N PRO A 48 9.75 14.48 -9.72
CA PRO A 48 10.28 15.05 -8.48
C PRO A 48 9.22 15.69 -7.57
N ARG A 49 8.12 16.19 -8.17
CA ARG A 49 6.96 16.70 -7.42
C ARG A 49 6.18 15.61 -6.67
N MET A 50 6.38 14.34 -7.03
CA MET A 50 5.78 13.15 -6.39
C MET A 50 6.65 12.56 -5.27
N ASP A 51 7.86 13.07 -5.05
CA ASP A 51 8.76 12.61 -3.97
C ASP A 51 8.19 12.90 -2.57
N GLY A 52 7.24 13.84 -2.48
CA GLY A 52 6.52 14.20 -1.26
C GLY A 52 5.58 13.11 -0.73
N ILE A 53 5.51 11.93 -1.35
CA ILE A 53 4.59 10.85 -0.96
C ILE A 53 4.66 10.50 0.54
N PHE A 54 5.84 10.56 1.15
CA PHE A 54 6.00 10.23 2.57
C PHE A 54 5.47 11.32 3.51
N ILE A 55 5.33 12.56 3.01
CA ILE A 55 4.86 13.74 3.75
C ILE A 55 3.39 14.06 3.41
N ASP A 56 2.92 13.57 2.26
CA ASP A 56 1.60 13.79 1.73
C ASP A 56 0.48 13.25 2.61
N SER A 57 -0.74 13.74 2.43
CA SER A 57 -1.92 13.25 3.16
C SER A 57 -2.18 11.74 2.95
N PRO A 58 -2.84 11.04 3.90
CA PRO A 58 -3.20 9.63 3.75
C PRO A 58 -4.02 9.33 2.47
N GLY A 59 -4.80 10.29 1.97
CA GLY A 59 -5.52 10.16 0.70
C GLY A 59 -4.59 10.10 -0.51
N ALA A 60 -3.57 10.96 -0.55
CA ALA A 60 -2.61 11.00 -1.64
C ALA A 60 -1.72 9.74 -1.66
N ARG A 61 -1.27 9.26 -0.49
CA ARG A 61 -0.52 8.00 -0.36
C ARG A 61 -1.29 6.80 -0.89
N ARG A 62 -2.59 6.69 -0.56
CA ARG A 62 -3.48 5.65 -1.09
C ARG A 62 -3.59 5.68 -2.61
N ARG A 63 -3.83 6.85 -3.19
CA ARG A 63 -3.91 7.00 -4.66
C ARG A 63 -2.60 6.68 -5.37
N PHE A 64 -1.46 6.85 -4.71
CA PHE A 64 -0.19 6.37 -5.25
C PHE A 64 -0.10 4.85 -5.21
N LEU A 65 -0.38 4.25 -4.05
CA LEU A 65 -0.37 2.79 -3.92
C LEU A 65 -1.33 2.13 -4.91
N ASP A 66 -2.54 2.66 -5.05
CA ASP A 66 -3.51 2.16 -6.02
C ASP A 66 -2.99 2.25 -7.46
N ARG A 67 -2.26 3.30 -7.83
CA ARG A 67 -1.63 3.39 -9.15
C ARG A 67 -0.57 2.32 -9.38
N LEU A 68 0.19 1.96 -8.35
CA LEU A 68 1.12 0.85 -8.44
C LEU A 68 0.37 -0.48 -8.57
N VAL A 69 -0.68 -0.71 -7.77
CA VAL A 69 -1.49 -1.94 -7.86
C VAL A 69 -2.09 -2.10 -9.25
N ILE A 70 -2.60 -1.02 -9.85
CA ILE A 70 -3.18 -1.02 -11.21
C ILE A 70 -2.19 -1.53 -12.26
N ALA A 71 -0.89 -1.31 -12.07
CA ALA A 71 0.13 -1.79 -12.99
C ALA A 71 0.28 -3.31 -12.99
N PHE A 72 -0.03 -3.98 -11.86
CA PHE A 72 0.02 -5.43 -11.71
C PHE A 72 -1.36 -6.08 -11.90
N ASP A 73 -2.42 -5.44 -11.39
CA ASP A 73 -3.80 -5.89 -11.52
C ASP A 73 -4.69 -4.78 -12.11
N PRO A 74 -4.91 -4.79 -13.43
CA PRO A 74 -5.79 -3.83 -14.10
C PRO A 74 -7.25 -3.86 -13.61
N ALA A 75 -7.71 -4.97 -13.02
CA ALA A 75 -9.08 -5.07 -12.48
C ALA A 75 -9.28 -4.23 -11.21
N HIS A 76 -8.18 -3.82 -10.55
CA HIS A 76 -8.20 -2.97 -9.34
C HIS A 76 -8.93 -1.64 -9.54
N ILE A 77 -8.85 -1.05 -10.73
CA ILE A 77 -9.58 0.19 -11.08
C ILE A 77 -11.09 0.01 -10.92
N GLY A 78 -11.60 -1.12 -11.43
CA GLY A 78 -13.02 -1.45 -11.38
C GLY A 78 -13.50 -1.66 -9.95
N ARG A 79 -12.73 -2.41 -9.15
CA ARG A 79 -13.03 -2.67 -7.73
C ARG A 79 -13.05 -1.39 -6.90
N THR A 80 -12.06 -0.52 -7.09
CA THR A 80 -11.98 0.79 -6.41
C THR A 80 -13.15 1.70 -6.80
N SER A 81 -13.49 1.74 -8.09
CA SER A 81 -14.63 2.54 -8.59
C SER A 81 -15.97 2.04 -8.05
N ARG A 82 -16.15 0.71 -7.98
CA ARG A 82 -17.34 0.07 -7.38
C ARG A 82 -17.45 0.43 -5.90
N TYR A 83 -16.36 0.32 -5.15
CA TYR A 83 -16.30 0.70 -3.74
C TYR A 83 -16.70 2.17 -3.52
N GLU A 84 -16.11 3.11 -4.26
CA GLU A 84 -16.45 4.53 -4.15
C GLU A 84 -17.90 4.83 -4.50
N LYS A 85 -18.45 4.15 -5.53
CA LYS A 85 -19.86 4.29 -5.90
C LYS A 85 -20.77 3.83 -4.77
N MET A 86 -20.57 2.62 -4.24
CA MET A 86 -21.38 2.06 -3.16
C MET A 86 -21.25 2.88 -1.87
N LEU A 87 -20.07 3.42 -1.58
CA LEU A 87 -19.85 4.32 -0.44
C LEU A 87 -20.68 5.61 -0.55
N ARG A 88 -20.72 6.22 -1.74
CA ARG A 88 -21.55 7.41 -2.00
C ARG A 88 -23.03 7.08 -1.84
N GLU A 89 -23.47 5.97 -2.42
CA GLU A 89 -24.86 5.52 -2.35
C GLU A 89 -25.31 5.27 -0.90
N ARG A 90 -24.49 4.57 -0.10
CA ARG A 90 -24.72 4.40 1.34
C ARG A 90 -24.82 5.74 2.07
N THR A 91 -23.91 6.67 1.78
CA THR A 91 -23.89 7.98 2.45
C THR A 91 -25.14 8.78 2.13
N THR A 92 -25.59 8.76 0.87
CA THR A 92 -26.85 9.39 0.45
C THR A 92 -28.05 8.77 1.16
N LEU A 93 -28.18 7.44 1.16
CA LEU A 93 -29.29 6.75 1.83
C LEU A 93 -29.34 7.04 3.35
N LEU A 94 -28.18 7.06 4.01
CA LEU A 94 -28.08 7.43 5.43
C LEU A 94 -28.43 8.90 5.68
N SER A 95 -28.21 9.78 4.71
CA SER A 95 -28.54 11.21 4.83
C SER A 95 -30.03 11.50 4.63
N GLU A 96 -30.71 10.73 3.78
CA GLU A 96 -32.13 10.89 3.46
C GLU A 96 -33.06 10.33 4.55
N GLY A 97 -32.54 9.51 5.47
CA GLY A 97 -33.31 8.95 6.59
C GLY A 97 -34.41 7.96 6.16
N ARG A 98 -34.44 7.56 4.89
CA ARG A 98 -35.41 6.65 4.26
C ARG A 98 -34.82 5.27 3.97
N GLY A 99 -33.85 4.84 4.78
CA GLY A 99 -33.06 3.64 4.55
C GLY A 99 -33.89 2.37 4.68
N ASP A 100 -34.27 1.77 3.55
CA ASP A 100 -34.70 0.39 3.49
C ASP A 100 -33.54 -0.51 3.97
N GLU A 101 -33.77 -1.29 5.02
CA GLU A 101 -32.78 -2.19 5.61
C GLU A 101 -32.25 -3.20 4.59
N ALA A 102 -33.12 -3.71 3.72
CA ALA A 102 -32.74 -4.68 2.71
C ALA A 102 -31.78 -4.06 1.67
N TRP A 103 -32.04 -2.81 1.27
CA TRP A 103 -31.18 -2.08 0.35
C TRP A 103 -29.84 -1.74 0.99
N LEU A 104 -29.84 -1.24 2.22
CA LEU A 104 -28.60 -0.97 2.96
C LEU A 104 -27.74 -2.23 3.11
N SER A 105 -28.36 -3.35 3.46
CA SER A 105 -27.65 -4.63 3.58
C SER A 105 -27.03 -5.08 2.26
N ALA A 106 -27.72 -4.88 1.13
CA ALA A 106 -27.18 -5.22 -0.19
C ALA A 106 -26.00 -4.32 -0.60
N ILE A 107 -26.06 -3.03 -0.28
CA ILE A 107 -24.95 -2.09 -0.50
C ILE A 107 -23.76 -2.43 0.41
N GLU A 108 -24.02 -2.74 1.69
CA GLU A 108 -22.98 -3.10 2.67
C GLU A 108 -22.27 -4.41 2.26
N ALA A 109 -22.99 -5.39 1.71
CA ALA A 109 -22.38 -6.60 1.15
C ALA A 109 -21.48 -6.30 -0.07
N SER A 110 -21.95 -5.47 -1.01
CA SER A 110 -21.13 -5.05 -2.17
C SER A 110 -19.91 -4.21 -1.77
N LEU A 111 -20.04 -3.41 -0.71
CA LEU A 111 -18.94 -2.67 -0.10
C LEU A 111 -17.90 -3.61 0.49
N ALA A 112 -18.32 -4.60 1.27
CA ALA A 112 -17.44 -5.59 1.89
C ALA A 112 -16.61 -6.34 0.84
N GLU A 113 -17.27 -6.90 -0.17
CA GLU A 113 -16.63 -7.62 -1.29
C GLU A 113 -15.57 -6.74 -1.99
N SER A 114 -15.94 -5.51 -2.32
CA SER A 114 -15.02 -4.59 -3.02
C SER A 114 -13.88 -4.12 -2.11
N ALA A 115 -14.14 -3.89 -0.82
CA ALA A 115 -13.15 -3.45 0.15
C ALA A 115 -12.10 -4.55 0.41
N VAL A 116 -12.56 -5.78 0.63
CA VAL A 116 -11.69 -6.93 0.85
C VAL A 116 -10.81 -7.18 -0.37
N ALA A 117 -11.39 -7.17 -1.58
CA ALA A 117 -10.61 -7.38 -2.80
C ALA A 117 -9.57 -6.26 -3.04
N VAL A 118 -9.91 -5.00 -2.75
CA VAL A 118 -8.97 -3.86 -2.83
C VAL A 118 -7.84 -4.00 -1.81
N THR A 119 -8.16 -4.34 -0.56
CA THR A 119 -7.16 -4.47 0.51
C THR A 119 -6.24 -5.67 0.28
N ALA A 120 -6.77 -6.81 -0.16
CA ALA A 120 -5.97 -7.99 -0.49
C ALA A 120 -4.97 -7.68 -1.63
N ALA A 121 -5.40 -7.01 -2.70
CA ALA A 121 -4.52 -6.63 -3.80
C ALA A 121 -3.39 -5.69 -3.33
N ARG A 122 -3.69 -4.75 -2.43
CA ARG A 122 -2.68 -3.86 -1.85
C ARG A 122 -1.69 -4.59 -0.94
N GLN A 123 -2.15 -5.54 -0.12
CA GLN A 123 -1.26 -6.36 0.72
C GLN A 123 -0.31 -7.20 -0.12
N SER A 124 -0.81 -7.81 -1.21
CA SER A 124 0.03 -8.57 -2.15
C SER A 124 1.14 -7.71 -2.71
N LEU A 125 0.81 -6.52 -3.25
CA LEU A 125 1.80 -5.60 -3.79
C LEU A 125 2.84 -5.21 -2.74
N ILE A 126 2.43 -4.95 -1.50
CA ILE A 126 3.34 -4.55 -0.43
C ILE A 126 4.26 -5.69 -0.02
N SER A 127 3.75 -6.93 0.00
CA SER A 127 4.59 -8.11 0.22
C SER A 127 5.69 -8.20 -0.84
N ASP A 128 5.33 -8.03 -2.12
CA ASP A 128 6.28 -8.08 -3.23
C ASP A 128 7.30 -6.93 -3.16
N LEU A 129 6.84 -5.70 -2.87
CA LEU A 129 7.71 -4.54 -2.70
C LEU A 129 8.67 -4.71 -1.52
N ASN A 130 8.22 -5.30 -0.41
CA ASN A 130 9.04 -5.53 0.76
C ASN A 130 10.11 -6.60 0.51
N ALA A 131 9.80 -7.62 -0.28
CA ALA A 131 10.78 -8.63 -0.68
C ALA A 131 11.91 -7.99 -1.50
N GLU A 132 11.57 -7.16 -2.49
CA GLU A 132 12.56 -6.46 -3.33
C GLU A 132 13.33 -5.37 -2.57
N ALA A 133 12.66 -4.66 -1.67
CA ALA A 133 13.27 -3.59 -0.89
C ALA A 133 14.05 -4.07 0.35
N ALA A 134 14.05 -5.37 0.66
CA ALA A 134 14.65 -5.90 1.88
C ALA A 134 16.16 -5.65 1.97
N GLU A 135 16.88 -5.82 0.87
CA GLU A 135 18.34 -5.68 0.82
C GLU A 135 18.79 -4.22 0.66
N GLY A 136 17.87 -3.32 0.30
CA GLY A 136 18.19 -1.94 -0.04
C GLY A 136 18.90 -1.83 -1.39
N TRP A 137 19.00 -0.61 -1.94
CA TRP A 137 19.54 -0.37 -3.28
C TRP A 137 20.54 0.79 -3.27
N PHE A 138 21.68 0.61 -3.95
CA PHE A 138 22.69 1.64 -4.18
C PHE A 138 23.15 2.38 -2.89
N GLY A 139 23.33 1.64 -1.80
CA GLY A 139 23.73 2.21 -0.50
C GLY A 139 22.57 2.80 0.32
N PHE A 140 21.34 2.73 -0.19
CA PHE A 140 20.13 3.02 0.57
C PHE A 140 19.75 1.80 1.42
N PRO A 141 19.37 1.98 2.70
CA PRO A 141 18.98 0.87 3.56
C PRO A 141 17.69 0.21 3.07
N GLY A 142 17.51 -1.07 3.41
CA GLY A 142 16.25 -1.75 3.16
C GLY A 142 15.07 -1.10 3.86
N VAL A 143 13.88 -1.16 3.23
CA VAL A 143 12.65 -0.53 3.72
C VAL A 143 11.52 -1.56 3.80
N ALA A 144 10.68 -1.43 4.82
CA ALA A 144 9.48 -2.25 4.98
C ALA A 144 8.24 -1.35 5.02
N LEU A 145 7.34 -1.56 4.08
CA LEU A 145 6.04 -0.93 4.01
C LEU A 145 5.02 -1.78 4.80
N ARG A 146 4.14 -1.12 5.56
CA ARG A 146 3.04 -1.78 6.25
C ARG A 146 1.73 -1.02 6.00
N LEU A 147 0.65 -1.77 5.89
CA LEU A 147 -0.70 -1.20 5.89
C LEU A 147 -1.31 -1.38 7.27
N ASP A 148 -1.75 -0.28 7.85
CA ASP A 148 -2.43 -0.28 9.12
C ASP A 148 -3.91 0.03 8.91
N GLY A 149 -4.76 -0.91 9.34
CA GLY A 149 -6.20 -0.75 9.32
C GLY A 149 -6.94 -1.99 9.79
N THR A 150 -8.20 -1.80 10.17
CA THR A 150 -9.03 -2.86 10.75
C THR A 150 -9.27 -4.01 9.76
N LEU A 151 -9.48 -3.68 8.49
CA LEU A 151 -9.77 -4.67 7.46
C LEU A 151 -8.50 -5.48 7.11
N GLU A 152 -7.36 -4.81 7.13
CA GLU A 152 -6.05 -5.41 6.94
C GLU A 152 -5.78 -6.48 8.00
N SER A 153 -6.01 -6.16 9.28
CA SER A 153 -5.86 -7.11 10.38
C SER A 153 -6.81 -8.31 10.25
N TRP A 154 -8.06 -8.09 9.82
CA TRP A 154 -8.98 -9.21 9.60
C TRP A 154 -8.54 -10.16 8.49
N LEU A 155 -7.86 -9.65 7.45
CA LEU A 155 -7.30 -10.45 6.37
C LEU A 155 -6.03 -11.20 6.80
N GLU A 156 -5.28 -10.68 7.77
CA GLU A 156 -4.14 -11.39 8.37
C GLU A 156 -4.59 -12.53 9.31
N GLU A 157 -5.71 -12.33 10.03
CA GLU A 157 -6.23 -13.28 11.01
C GLU A 157 -7.03 -14.45 10.40
N GLY A 158 -7.58 -14.28 9.19
CA GLY A 158 -8.57 -15.23 8.65
C GLY A 158 -8.75 -15.18 7.14
N SER A 159 -9.80 -15.84 6.66
CA SER A 159 -10.12 -15.87 5.23
C SER A 159 -10.78 -14.56 4.76
N ALA A 160 -10.70 -14.31 3.46
CA ALA A 160 -11.39 -13.18 2.82
C ALA A 160 -12.89 -13.16 3.15
N LEU A 161 -13.55 -14.33 3.09
CA LEU A 161 -14.97 -14.46 3.42
C LEU A 161 -15.26 -14.07 4.88
N ALA A 162 -14.42 -14.51 5.82
CA ALA A 162 -14.56 -14.13 7.22
C ALA A 162 -14.36 -12.62 7.43
N ALA A 163 -13.45 -11.99 6.67
CA ALA A 163 -13.27 -10.54 6.71
C ALA A 163 -14.48 -9.78 6.13
N GLU A 164 -15.12 -10.30 5.08
CA GLU A 164 -16.36 -9.74 4.52
C GLU A 164 -17.50 -9.80 5.55
N ASP A 165 -17.72 -10.96 6.16
CA ASP A 165 -18.75 -11.15 7.19
C ASP A 165 -18.55 -10.19 8.37
N ARG A 166 -17.30 -10.04 8.84
CA ARG A 166 -16.93 -9.09 9.90
C ARG A 166 -17.18 -7.65 9.48
N PHE A 167 -16.85 -7.28 8.24
CA PHE A 167 -17.12 -5.95 7.70
C PHE A 167 -18.61 -5.62 7.72
N ILE A 168 -19.46 -6.55 7.26
CA ILE A 168 -20.92 -6.36 7.23
C ILE A 168 -21.47 -6.23 8.66
N ALA A 169 -21.01 -7.08 9.58
CA ALA A 169 -21.42 -7.02 10.98
C ALA A 169 -21.05 -5.69 11.65
N ASP A 170 -19.81 -5.21 11.44
CA ASP A 170 -19.33 -3.94 11.98
C ASP A 170 -20.09 -2.74 11.36
N ALA A 171 -20.31 -2.73 10.04
CA ALA A 171 -21.08 -1.70 9.36
C ALA A 171 -22.52 -1.60 9.89
N ARG A 172 -23.18 -2.75 10.12
CA ARG A 172 -24.51 -2.82 10.73
C ARG A 172 -24.51 -2.32 12.17
N ALA A 173 -23.52 -2.72 12.97
CA ALA A 173 -23.39 -2.30 14.37
C ALA A 173 -23.19 -0.78 14.50
N ARG A 174 -22.32 -0.19 13.68
CA ARG A 174 -22.09 1.26 13.62
C ARG A 174 -23.35 2.01 13.25
N ARG A 175 -24.06 1.53 12.24
CA ARG A 175 -25.33 2.11 11.81
C ARG A 175 -26.39 2.07 12.92
N ALA A 176 -26.49 0.98 13.67
CA ALA A 176 -27.37 0.88 14.83
C ALA A 176 -26.99 1.88 15.94
N ALA A 177 -25.69 2.19 16.08
CA ALA A 177 -25.19 3.23 16.97
C ALA A 177 -25.30 4.67 16.40
N GLY A 178 -25.83 4.84 15.18
CA GLY A 178 -25.90 6.13 14.50
C GLY A 178 -24.57 6.62 13.90
N ASP A 179 -23.52 5.79 13.96
CA ASP A 179 -22.23 6.07 13.33
C ASP A 179 -22.30 5.76 11.82
N ARG A 180 -21.79 6.70 11.03
CA ARG A 180 -21.74 6.61 9.56
C ARG A 180 -20.38 6.13 9.06
N ASP A 181 -19.41 5.95 9.95
CA ASP A 181 -18.09 5.47 9.61
C ASP A 181 -18.10 4.01 9.14
N LEU A 182 -17.03 3.61 8.47
CA LEU A 182 -16.81 2.24 8.00
C LEU A 182 -15.38 1.79 8.31
N PRO A 183 -15.18 0.50 8.61
CA PRO A 183 -13.84 -0.07 8.67
C PRO A 183 -13.18 0.04 7.29
N GLY A 184 -11.86 0.26 7.25
CA GLY A 184 -11.09 0.36 5.99
C GLY A 184 -10.76 1.79 5.51
N ARG A 185 -10.99 2.84 6.32
CA ARG A 185 -10.29 4.12 6.13
C ARG A 185 -8.81 3.94 6.49
N MET A 186 -8.05 3.49 5.50
CA MET A 186 -6.62 3.20 5.59
C MET A 186 -5.79 4.32 6.24
N GLN A 187 -4.86 3.93 7.10
CA GLN A 187 -3.68 4.71 7.44
C GLN A 187 -2.46 3.95 6.89
N ALA A 188 -1.85 4.46 5.82
CA ALA A 188 -0.60 3.89 5.32
C ALA A 188 0.56 4.49 6.12
N THR A 189 1.38 3.64 6.75
CA THR A 189 2.55 4.02 7.56
C THR A 189 3.79 3.33 7.00
N CYS A 190 4.82 4.10 6.64
CA CYS A 190 6.11 3.56 6.20
C CYS A 190 7.05 3.49 7.41
N ARG A 191 7.74 2.36 7.63
CA ARG A 191 8.70 2.20 8.73
C ARG A 191 10.03 1.64 8.20
N PRO A 192 11.19 2.06 8.71
CA PRO A 192 12.45 1.42 8.34
C PRO A 192 12.43 -0.08 8.67
N ALA A 193 12.98 -0.91 7.78
CA ALA A 193 12.99 -2.37 7.93
C ALA A 193 13.69 -2.85 9.20
N THR A 194 14.61 -2.05 9.75
CA THR A 194 15.40 -2.37 10.95
C THR A 194 14.77 -1.97 12.28
N ALA A 195 13.51 -1.54 12.30
CA ALA A 195 12.85 -1.14 13.54
C ALA A 195 12.44 -2.35 14.41
N SER A 196 13.42 -3.05 14.96
CA SER A 196 13.23 -3.76 16.23
C SER A 196 12.68 -2.78 17.27
N PRO A 197 11.76 -3.15 18.18
CA PRO A 197 11.07 -2.23 19.09
C PRO A 197 11.98 -1.57 20.17
N ALA A 198 13.30 -1.61 20.02
CA ALA A 198 14.27 -1.23 21.05
C ALA A 198 15.10 0.04 20.75
N PHE A 199 14.71 0.90 19.80
CA PHE A 199 15.43 2.17 19.58
C PHE A 199 14.51 3.38 19.74
N GLY A 200 14.14 3.64 20.99
CA GLY A 200 13.66 4.95 21.42
C GLY A 200 14.84 5.84 21.77
N GLN A 201 15.12 6.84 20.93
CA GLN A 201 15.32 8.26 21.30
C GLN A 201 15.92 9.01 20.10
N PRO A 202 15.32 10.14 19.68
CA PRO A 202 15.89 10.99 18.65
C PRO A 202 17.09 11.76 19.22
N CYS A 203 18.24 11.67 18.54
CA CYS A 203 19.38 12.56 18.78
C CYS A 203 19.04 13.99 18.32
N LEU A 204 18.26 14.69 19.13
CA LEU A 204 18.17 16.15 19.14
C LEU A 204 19.37 16.65 19.92
N ASP A 205 20.47 16.93 19.23
CA ASP A 205 21.39 18.04 19.49
C ASP A 205 22.52 17.99 18.46
N ARG A 206 22.50 18.93 17.52
CA ARG A 206 23.63 19.20 16.61
C ARG A 206 24.01 20.65 16.81
N PRO A 207 25.21 20.98 17.33
CA PRO A 207 25.71 22.34 17.25
C PRO A 207 26.15 22.64 15.81
N ALA A 208 25.96 23.89 15.44
CA ALA A 208 26.36 24.47 14.17
C ALA A 208 27.88 24.69 14.10
N GLU A 209 28.36 24.79 12.86
CA GLU A 209 29.67 25.28 12.41
C GLU A 209 30.82 24.25 12.23
N GLY A 210 31.30 24.19 10.98
CA GLY A 210 32.74 24.23 10.70
C GLY A 210 33.51 22.90 10.62
N ALA A 211 33.78 22.50 9.38
CA ALA A 211 34.97 21.76 8.92
C ALA A 211 35.11 20.23 9.20
N ALA A 212 35.21 19.52 8.07
CA ALA A 212 36.17 18.46 7.76
C ALA A 212 36.14 17.12 8.53
N HIS A 213 35.76 16.09 7.77
CA HIS A 213 36.32 14.73 7.82
C HIS A 213 35.97 13.86 9.05
N CYS A 214 34.90 13.07 8.96
CA CYS A 214 34.68 11.94 9.85
C CYS A 214 34.94 10.63 9.11
N ARG A 215 36.17 10.12 9.25
CA ARG A 215 36.54 8.73 8.98
C ARG A 215 36.07 7.89 10.18
N CYS A 216 35.11 6.99 9.98
CA CYS A 216 34.85 5.92 10.95
C CYS A 216 35.86 4.79 10.73
N ALA A 217 37.01 4.86 11.41
CA ALA A 217 37.84 3.70 11.70
C ALA A 217 37.50 3.21 13.11
N GLY A 218 37.32 1.89 13.25
CA GLY A 218 36.64 1.27 14.38
C GLY A 218 37.49 0.80 15.57
N ALA A 219 36.77 0.08 16.43
CA ALA A 219 37.17 -1.01 17.35
C ALA A 219 37.88 -0.69 18.69
N CYS A 220 37.27 -1.21 19.77
CA CYS A 220 37.87 -1.97 20.89
C CYS A 220 36.70 -2.50 21.75
N ALA A 221 36.36 -3.79 21.77
CA ALA A 221 37.04 -4.92 22.39
C ALA A 221 37.24 -4.77 23.92
N ALA A 222 36.51 -5.57 24.69
CA ALA A 222 36.84 -5.90 26.09
C ALA A 222 36.69 -7.40 26.28
N SER A 223 37.83 -8.10 26.26
CA SER A 223 38.04 -9.44 26.79
C SER A 223 38.69 -9.30 28.18
N GLY A 224 38.09 -9.90 29.20
CA GLY A 224 38.69 -10.06 30.52
C GLY A 224 39.26 -11.46 30.67
N THR A 225 40.57 -11.59 30.74
CA THR A 225 41.30 -12.80 31.18
C THR A 225 42.22 -12.40 32.33
N ALA A 226 42.05 -13.03 33.49
CA ALA A 226 42.96 -12.92 34.62
C ALA A 226 43.78 -14.22 34.76
N ALA A 227 45.11 -14.10 34.66
CA ALA A 227 46.13 -14.99 35.22
C ALA A 227 46.21 -14.73 36.76
N GLN A 228 46.72 -15.54 37.68
CA GLN A 228 47.53 -16.77 37.75
C GLN A 228 47.59 -17.14 39.27
N ALA A 229 47.72 -18.42 39.66
CA ALA A 229 48.59 -18.91 40.77
C ALA A 229 48.30 -20.36 41.25
N SER A 230 49.28 -21.24 41.00
CA SER A 230 49.94 -22.27 41.87
C SER A 230 49.20 -23.30 42.76
N ALA A 231 49.89 -24.46 42.88
CA ALA A 231 49.77 -25.62 43.78
C ALA A 231 48.71 -26.66 43.34
N GLY A 232 48.99 -27.96 43.14
CA GLY A 232 50.11 -28.82 43.53
C GLY A 232 49.52 -30.06 44.22
N ALA A 233 49.57 -31.23 43.58
CA ALA A 233 49.62 -32.56 44.23
C ALA A 233 49.56 -33.68 43.18
N ALA A 234 50.66 -34.41 43.10
CA ALA A 234 50.74 -35.74 42.52
C ALA A 234 50.33 -36.81 43.57
N ALA A 235 50.16 -38.03 43.05
CA ALA A 235 50.20 -39.34 43.71
C ALA A 235 48.85 -40.00 44.05
N GLY A 236 48.68 -41.23 43.53
CA GLY A 236 47.68 -42.21 43.93
C GLY A 236 47.05 -42.92 42.76
#